data_AF-A0A7Y2N8G2-F1
#
_entry.id   AF-A0A7Y2N8G2-F1
#
_cell.length_a   1.000
_cell.length_b   1.000
_cell.length_c   1.000
_cell.angle_alpha   90.00
_cell.angle_beta   90.00
_cell.angle_gamma   90.00
#
_symmetry.space_group_name_H-M   'P 1'
#
loop_
_entity.id
_entity.type
_entity.pdbx_description
1 polymer ?
#
loop_
_entity_poly.entity_id
_entity_poly.type
_entity_poly.pdbx_seq_one_letter_code
_entity_poly.pdbx_strand_id
1 'polypeptide(L)'
;MSAEIQPYAPAALKLHQAPQAPPPHEIRGGVTIGVLLERARERLGLSIEMVARELWLTPTDLDNYESGMRIPSANLVERLAEYYGVQPERFEKDAPATFEVSKTDEASSVLWLGWAAIDLSEWDGSNDYLMRSIAETLRVMRSLGSMDPVTVRETELQAISSVVDLRDPFLAARIQIWMRISPEAAEHLIYRLRKAREDGPAAALGSGVPSAETTTEN
;
A
#
# COMPACT_ATOMS: atom_id res chain seq x y z
N MET A 1 -20.05 35.00 -55.17
CA MET A 1 -18.91 34.24 -54.62
C MET A 1 -19.06 34.29 -53.12
N SER A 2 -19.72 33.29 -52.53
CA SER A 2 -19.99 33.23 -51.08
C SER A 2 -18.99 32.28 -50.45
N ALA A 3 -18.19 32.79 -49.51
CA ALA A 3 -17.23 32.00 -48.76
C ALA A 3 -17.98 31.19 -47.68
N GLU A 4 -17.92 29.87 -47.80
CA GLU A 4 -18.48 28.92 -46.86
C GLU A 4 -17.56 28.83 -45.64
N ILE A 5 -18.03 29.29 -44.47
CA ILE A 5 -17.29 29.21 -43.21
C ILE A 5 -17.47 27.79 -42.68
N GLN A 6 -16.39 27.01 -42.70
CA GLN A 6 -16.34 25.66 -42.16
C GLN A 6 -16.24 25.74 -40.62
N PRO A 7 -17.13 25.08 -39.84
CA PRO A 7 -17.10 25.16 -38.39
C PRO A 7 -15.90 24.40 -37.81
N TYR A 8 -15.17 25.06 -36.92
CA TYR A 8 -14.07 24.50 -36.16
C TYR A 8 -14.60 23.48 -35.15
N ALA A 9 -14.35 22.20 -35.39
CA ALA A 9 -14.57 21.15 -34.39
C ALA A 9 -13.46 21.25 -33.32
N PRO A 10 -13.77 21.34 -32.02
CA PRO A 10 -12.74 21.35 -31.00
C PRO A 10 -11.98 20.02 -31.02
N ALA A 11 -10.65 20.10 -31.04
CA ALA A 11 -9.76 18.96 -30.92
C ALA A 11 -10.19 18.12 -29.71
N ALA A 12 -10.56 16.86 -29.97
CA ALA A 12 -10.84 15.90 -28.92
C ALA A 12 -9.61 15.84 -28.00
N LEU A 13 -9.78 16.33 -26.76
CA LEU A 13 -8.85 16.05 -25.68
C LEU A 13 -8.76 14.52 -25.63
N LYS A 14 -7.59 13.97 -25.98
CA LYS A 14 -7.29 12.58 -25.68
C LYS A 14 -7.30 12.46 -24.17
N LEU A 15 -8.41 11.98 -23.62
CA LEU A 15 -8.43 11.40 -22.28
C LEU A 15 -7.28 10.40 -22.25
N HIS A 16 -6.22 10.74 -21.51
CA HIS A 16 -5.24 9.75 -21.13
C HIS A 16 -6.02 8.73 -20.32
N GLN A 17 -6.21 7.54 -20.89
CA GLN A 17 -6.78 6.42 -20.16
C GLN A 17 -5.99 6.28 -18.86
N ALA A 18 -6.69 6.26 -17.72
CA ALA A 18 -6.08 5.86 -16.47
C ALA A 18 -5.37 4.52 -16.71
N PRO A 19 -4.18 4.30 -16.11
CA PRO A 19 -3.50 3.02 -16.23
C PRO A 19 -4.50 1.93 -15.83
N GLN A 20 -4.85 1.05 -16.76
CA GLN A 20 -5.81 -0.01 -16.48
C GLN A 20 -5.20 -0.90 -15.40
N ALA A 21 -5.96 -1.11 -14.33
CA ALA A 21 -5.63 -2.10 -13.32
C ALA A 21 -5.34 -3.43 -14.02
N PRO A 22 -4.22 -4.12 -13.74
CA PRO A 22 -4.00 -5.46 -14.26
C PRO A 22 -5.19 -6.35 -13.87
N PRO A 23 -5.64 -7.25 -14.76
CA PRO A 23 -6.81 -8.08 -14.50
C PRO A 23 -6.63 -8.94 -13.22
N PRO A 24 -7.69 -9.14 -12.42
CA PRO A 24 -7.62 -9.68 -11.04
C PRO A 24 -6.95 -11.06 -10.87
N HIS A 25 -6.65 -11.78 -11.96
CA HIS A 25 -6.08 -13.12 -11.95
C HIS A 25 -4.60 -13.18 -12.39
N GLU A 26 -3.98 -12.07 -12.80
CA GLU A 26 -2.54 -12.02 -13.13
C GLU A 26 -1.71 -11.51 -11.95
N ILE A 27 -1.89 -12.10 -10.76
CA ILE A 27 -0.88 -11.96 -9.70
C ILE A 27 0.32 -12.81 -10.11
N ARG A 28 1.21 -12.25 -10.94
CA ARG A 28 2.49 -12.90 -11.27
C ARG A 28 3.32 -12.99 -10.00
N GLY A 29 3.48 -14.20 -9.49
CA GLY A 29 4.16 -14.54 -8.24
C GLY A 29 5.68 -14.32 -8.25
N GLY A 30 6.12 -13.07 -8.45
CA GLY A 30 7.48 -12.62 -8.21
C GLY A 30 7.60 -12.02 -6.80
N VAL A 31 8.70 -12.31 -6.11
CA VAL A 31 9.03 -11.63 -4.84
C VAL A 31 9.53 -10.23 -5.18
N THR A 32 8.82 -9.19 -4.73
CA THR A 32 9.19 -7.79 -5.02
C THR A 32 10.36 -7.32 -4.17
N ILE A 33 11.02 -6.24 -4.61
CA ILE A 33 12.10 -5.60 -3.83
C ILE A 33 11.66 -5.21 -2.41
N GLY A 34 10.44 -4.71 -2.23
CA GLY A 34 9.90 -4.32 -0.92
C GLY A 34 9.84 -5.50 0.05
N VAL A 35 9.40 -6.67 -0.43
CA VAL A 35 9.36 -7.91 0.36
C VAL A 35 10.76 -8.38 0.74
N LEU A 36 11.72 -8.23 -0.18
CA LEU A 36 13.11 -8.60 0.08
C LEU A 36 13.73 -7.70 1.15
N LEU A 37 13.44 -6.40 1.11
CA LEU A 37 13.86 -5.41 2.11
C LEU A 37 13.27 -5.71 3.49
N GLU A 38 11.96 -5.93 3.58
CA GLU A 38 11.28 -6.31 4.83
C GLU A 38 11.90 -7.57 5.43
N ARG A 39 12.06 -8.62 4.61
CA ARG A 39 12.65 -9.88 5.08
C ARG A 39 14.09 -9.73 5.54
N ALA A 40 14.87 -8.83 4.93
CA ALA A 40 16.23 -8.56 5.36
C ALA A 40 16.23 -7.88 6.74
N ARG A 41 15.35 -6.88 6.93
CA ARG A 41 15.14 -6.20 8.21
C ARG A 41 14.70 -7.15 9.32
N GLU A 42 13.67 -7.96 9.06
CA GLU A 42 13.10 -8.88 10.05
C GLU A 42 14.07 -9.98 10.46
N ARG A 43 14.90 -10.49 9.53
CA ARG A 43 15.96 -11.47 9.85
C ARG A 43 16.99 -10.94 10.84
N LEU A 44 17.17 -9.62 10.90
CA LEU A 44 18.06 -8.95 11.86
C LEU A 44 17.33 -8.52 13.14
N GLY A 45 16.02 -8.77 13.25
CA GLY A 45 15.20 -8.36 14.40
C GLY A 45 15.06 -6.84 14.53
N LEU A 46 15.21 -6.10 13.43
CA LEU A 46 15.20 -4.64 13.43
C LEU A 46 13.77 -4.10 13.24
N SER A 47 13.43 -3.04 13.98
CA SER A 47 12.17 -2.31 13.78
C SER A 47 12.29 -1.30 12.63
N ILE A 48 11.17 -0.90 12.04
CA ILE A 48 11.12 0.13 11.00
C ILE A 48 11.74 1.44 11.52
N GLU A 49 11.44 1.83 12.76
CA GLU A 49 11.93 3.07 13.38
C GLU A 49 13.45 3.06 13.55
N MET A 50 14.03 1.91 13.92
CA MET A 50 15.48 1.78 14.08
C MET A 50 16.20 1.98 12.75
N VAL A 51 15.77 1.28 11.71
CA VAL A 51 16.37 1.39 10.37
C VAL A 51 16.17 2.78 9.80
N ALA A 52 14.94 3.32 9.90
CA ALA A 52 14.62 4.63 9.39
C ALA A 52 15.52 5.71 10.01
N ARG A 53 15.72 5.66 11.33
CA ARG A 53 16.63 6.56 12.03
C ARG A 53 18.08 6.45 11.54
N GLU A 54 18.59 5.23 11.39
CA GLU A 54 19.98 4.99 11.03
C GLU A 54 20.28 5.38 9.58
N LEU A 55 19.30 5.22 8.69
CA LEU A 55 19.40 5.54 7.27
C LEU A 55 18.82 6.92 6.91
N TRP A 56 18.50 7.75 7.89
CA TRP A 56 17.96 9.10 7.68
C TRP A 56 16.71 9.11 6.80
N LEU A 57 15.83 8.13 7.01
CA LEU A 57 14.50 8.02 6.42
C LEU A 57 13.43 8.33 7.47
N THR A 58 12.22 8.63 7.02
CA THR A 58 11.05 8.55 7.91
C THR A 58 10.60 7.08 8.03
N PRO A 59 10.01 6.66 9.16
CA PRO A 59 9.40 5.33 9.28
C PRO A 59 8.38 5.06 8.16
N THR A 60 7.61 6.09 7.78
CA THR A 60 6.63 6.03 6.69
C THR A 60 7.29 5.79 5.33
N ASP A 61 8.41 6.45 5.03
CA ASP A 61 9.13 6.19 3.77
C ASP A 61 9.61 4.75 3.70
N LEU A 62 10.20 4.24 4.78
CA LEU A 62 10.66 2.85 4.83
C LEU A 62 9.49 1.87 4.68
N ASP A 63 8.36 2.10 5.34
CA ASP A 63 7.15 1.27 5.19
C ASP A 63 6.62 1.30 3.75
N ASN A 64 6.63 2.47 3.09
CA ASN A 64 6.24 2.62 1.70
C ASN A 64 7.15 1.86 0.74
N TYR A 65 8.45 1.82 1.01
CA TYR A 65 9.40 1.03 0.22
C TYR A 65 9.18 -0.47 0.42
N GLU A 66 9.03 -0.90 1.68
CA GLU A 66 8.80 -2.31 2.01
C GLU A 66 7.43 -2.82 1.52
N SER A 67 6.43 -1.94 1.36
CA SER A 67 5.08 -2.30 0.87
C SER A 67 4.96 -2.27 -0.64
N GLY A 68 5.96 -1.71 -1.33
CA GLY A 68 5.93 -1.49 -2.77
C GLY A 68 5.07 -0.29 -3.19
N MET A 69 4.55 0.51 -2.26
CA MET A 69 3.89 1.78 -2.58
C MET A 69 4.86 2.79 -3.19
N ARG A 70 6.15 2.69 -2.85
CA ARG A 70 7.20 3.52 -3.43
C ARG A 70 8.38 2.65 -3.85
N ILE A 71 8.99 2.97 -4.99
CA ILE A 71 10.22 2.32 -5.43
C ILE A 71 11.41 3.07 -4.84
N PRO A 72 12.31 2.40 -4.08
CA PRO A 72 13.53 3.02 -3.58
C PRO A 72 14.49 3.33 -4.75
N SER A 73 15.25 4.41 -4.64
CA SER A 73 16.31 4.71 -5.61
C SER A 73 17.44 3.68 -5.51
N ALA A 74 18.20 3.48 -6.58
CA ALA A 74 19.33 2.54 -6.59
C ALA A 74 20.33 2.82 -5.45
N ASN A 75 20.66 4.10 -5.21
CA ASN A 75 21.51 4.49 -4.09
C ASN A 75 20.92 4.13 -2.71
N LEU A 76 19.59 4.25 -2.55
CA LEU A 76 18.95 3.84 -1.30
C LEU A 76 18.97 2.31 -1.14
N VAL A 77 18.80 1.55 -2.23
CA VAL A 77 18.92 0.08 -2.23
C VAL A 77 20.32 -0.33 -1.80
N GLU A 78 21.37 0.30 -2.33
CA GLU A 78 22.76 0.04 -1.93
C GLU A 78 22.98 0.29 -0.43
N ARG A 79 22.48 1.41 0.08
CA ARG A 79 22.59 1.76 1.51
C ARG A 79 21.85 0.77 2.42
N LEU A 80 20.64 0.36 2.04
CA LEU A 80 19.86 -0.66 2.75
C LEU A 80 20.57 -2.02 2.70
N ALA A 81 21.15 -2.38 1.55
CA ALA A 81 21.89 -3.62 1.37
C ALA A 81 23.14 -3.68 2.26
N GLU A 82 23.93 -2.60 2.26
CA GLU A 82 25.07 -2.45 3.16
C GLU A 82 24.66 -2.56 4.62
N TYR A 83 23.60 -1.83 5.01
CA TYR A 83 23.11 -1.83 6.39
C TYR A 83 22.61 -3.20 6.84
N TYR A 84 21.96 -3.96 5.95
CA TYR A 84 21.48 -5.31 6.25
C TYR A 84 22.55 -6.40 6.07
N GLY A 85 23.76 -6.05 5.62
CA GLY A 85 24.82 -7.03 5.34
C GLY A 85 24.49 -7.98 4.18
N VAL A 86 23.81 -7.48 3.16
CA VAL A 86 23.33 -8.24 2.00
C VAL A 86 23.90 -7.64 0.71
N GLN A 87 24.17 -8.45 -0.31
CA GLN A 87 24.56 -7.95 -1.63
C GLN A 87 23.37 -7.24 -2.32
N PRO A 88 23.55 -6.04 -2.91
CA PRO A 88 22.48 -5.28 -3.57
C PRO A 88 21.72 -6.05 -4.65
N GLU A 89 22.41 -6.92 -5.39
CA GLU A 89 21.87 -7.76 -6.46
C GLU A 89 20.80 -8.73 -5.93
N ARG A 90 20.79 -9.01 -4.63
CA ARG A 90 19.76 -9.82 -3.99
C ARG A 90 18.40 -9.11 -3.94
N PHE A 91 18.37 -7.80 -4.12
CA PHE A 91 17.17 -6.97 -4.21
C PHE A 91 16.70 -6.74 -5.66
N GLU A 92 17.47 -7.19 -6.66
CA GLU A 92 17.14 -7.10 -8.08
C GLU A 92 16.27 -8.29 -8.52
N LYS A 93 14.97 -8.28 -8.16
CA LYS A 93 13.97 -9.10 -8.87
C LYS A 93 12.66 -8.34 -9.04
N ASP A 94 12.14 -8.46 -10.27
CA ASP A 94 10.88 -7.95 -10.82
C ASP A 94 10.18 -6.92 -9.93
N ALA A 95 10.53 -5.64 -10.13
CA ALA A 95 9.76 -4.55 -9.55
C ALA A 95 8.44 -4.43 -10.32
N PRO A 96 7.27 -4.73 -9.72
CA PRO A 96 6.03 -4.24 -10.29
C PRO A 96 6.07 -2.70 -10.32
N ALA A 97 5.42 -2.12 -11.32
CA ALA A 97 5.32 -0.68 -11.50
C ALA A 97 4.80 0.00 -10.22
N THR A 98 5.23 1.22 -9.97
CA THR A 98 4.74 2.08 -8.89
C THR A 98 3.21 2.14 -8.96
N PHE A 99 2.51 1.67 -7.93
CA PHE A 99 1.05 1.80 -7.85
C PHE A 99 0.71 2.95 -6.91
N GLU A 100 -0.18 3.83 -7.38
CA GLU A 100 -0.70 4.92 -6.55
C GLU A 100 -1.39 4.34 -5.32
N VAL A 101 -1.10 4.98 -4.18
CA VAL A 101 -1.81 5.00 -2.89
C VAL A 101 -3.04 4.10 -2.84
N SER A 102 -3.06 3.18 -1.88
CA SER A 102 -4.23 2.39 -1.50
C SER A 102 -5.50 3.28 -1.50
N LYS A 103 -6.27 3.20 -2.58
CA LYS A 103 -7.51 3.96 -2.80
C LYS A 103 -8.64 2.96 -2.88
N THR A 104 -9.77 3.32 -2.28
CA THR A 104 -11.05 2.71 -2.60
C THR A 104 -11.62 3.56 -3.74
N ASP A 105 -11.66 3.01 -4.95
CA ASP A 105 -12.33 3.69 -6.06
C ASP A 105 -13.78 3.17 -6.11
N GLU A 106 -14.71 4.00 -5.62
CA GLU A 106 -16.15 3.70 -5.59
C GLU A 106 -16.70 3.38 -7.00
N ALA A 107 -16.05 3.85 -8.07
CA ALA A 107 -16.45 3.54 -9.44
C ALA A 107 -15.97 2.16 -9.90
N SER A 108 -14.89 1.62 -9.34
CA SER A 108 -14.32 0.33 -9.74
C SER A 108 -14.54 -0.81 -8.76
N SER A 109 -15.06 -0.54 -7.56
CA SER A 109 -15.25 -1.58 -6.52
C SER A 109 -13.95 -2.35 -6.25
N VAL A 110 -12.81 -1.66 -6.23
CA VAL A 110 -11.51 -2.27 -5.94
C VAL A 110 -10.92 -1.67 -4.67
N LEU A 111 -10.44 -2.54 -3.78
CA LEU A 111 -9.57 -2.16 -2.67
C LEU A 111 -8.12 -2.44 -3.05
N TRP A 112 -7.30 -1.40 -3.10
CA TRP A 112 -5.85 -1.54 -3.30
C TRP A 112 -5.12 -1.72 -1.97
N LEU A 113 -4.19 -2.67 -1.93
CA LEU A 113 -3.23 -2.89 -0.85
C LEU A 113 -1.84 -2.96 -1.47
N GLY A 114 -1.06 -1.87 -1.36
CA GLY A 114 0.25 -1.79 -2.02
C GLY A 114 0.16 -2.04 -3.52
N TRP A 115 0.73 -3.15 -3.99
CA TRP A 115 0.70 -3.55 -5.41
C TRP A 115 -0.47 -4.48 -5.79
N ALA A 116 -1.26 -4.93 -4.83
CA ALA A 116 -2.34 -5.88 -5.08
C ALA A 116 -3.72 -5.21 -5.03
N ALA A 117 -4.64 -5.73 -5.84
CA ALA A 117 -6.03 -5.31 -5.92
C ALA A 117 -6.95 -6.41 -5.40
N ILE A 118 -7.94 -6.03 -4.61
CA ILE A 118 -9.04 -6.90 -4.17
C ILE A 118 -10.29 -6.42 -4.88
N ASP A 119 -10.88 -7.29 -5.70
CA ASP A 119 -12.16 -7.06 -6.35
C ASP A 119 -13.29 -7.21 -5.32
N LEU A 120 -14.04 -6.13 -5.12
CA LEU A 120 -15.19 -6.02 -4.23
C LEU A 120 -16.52 -6.08 -4.98
N SER A 121 -16.53 -6.33 -6.29
CA SER A 121 -17.78 -6.42 -7.07
C SER A 121 -18.68 -7.58 -6.61
N GLU A 122 -18.09 -8.66 -6.10
CA GLU A 122 -18.80 -9.81 -5.51
C GLU A 122 -18.97 -9.70 -3.98
N TRP A 123 -18.51 -8.60 -3.37
CA TRP A 123 -18.58 -8.44 -1.91
C TRP A 123 -20.02 -8.24 -1.45
N ASP A 124 -20.50 -9.13 -0.60
CA ASP A 124 -21.84 -9.14 -0.02
C ASP A 124 -22.00 -8.18 1.18
N GLY A 125 -21.00 -7.34 1.46
CA GLY A 125 -20.93 -6.49 2.65
C GLY A 125 -20.46 -7.22 3.92
N SER A 126 -20.18 -8.52 3.86
CA SER A 126 -19.70 -9.28 5.01
C SER A 126 -18.23 -9.03 5.27
N ASN A 127 -17.88 -8.77 6.54
CA ASN A 127 -16.48 -8.76 6.96
C ASN A 127 -15.79 -10.11 6.77
N ASP A 128 -16.52 -11.22 6.62
CA ASP A 128 -15.89 -12.55 6.42
C ASP A 128 -15.13 -12.60 5.11
N TYR A 129 -15.82 -12.28 4.01
CA TYR A 129 -15.26 -12.25 2.67
C TYR A 129 -14.09 -11.26 2.64
N LEU A 130 -14.31 -10.05 3.18
CA LEU A 130 -13.31 -9.01 3.17
C LEU A 130 -12.05 -9.40 3.96
N MET A 131 -12.19 -9.94 5.17
CA MET A 131 -11.03 -10.36 5.99
C MET A 131 -10.27 -11.51 5.33
N ARG A 132 -10.97 -12.46 4.73
CA ARG A 132 -10.36 -13.54 3.97
C ARG A 132 -9.55 -13.00 2.79
N SER A 133 -10.16 -12.17 1.94
CA SER A 133 -9.52 -11.61 0.75
C SER A 133 -8.33 -10.73 1.10
N ILE A 134 -8.42 -9.91 2.15
CA ILE A 134 -7.29 -9.12 2.66
C ILE A 134 -6.17 -10.04 3.13
N ALA A 135 -6.47 -11.04 3.96
CA ALA A 135 -5.43 -11.93 4.49
C ALA A 135 -4.75 -12.75 3.38
N GLU A 136 -5.50 -13.27 2.40
CA GLU A 136 -4.95 -13.97 1.24
C GLU A 136 -4.06 -13.04 0.40
N THR A 137 -4.53 -11.82 0.13
CA THR A 137 -3.78 -10.80 -0.61
C THR A 137 -2.46 -10.45 0.09
N LEU A 138 -2.51 -10.16 1.39
CA LEU A 138 -1.33 -9.83 2.17
C LEU A 138 -0.32 -11.00 2.25
N ARG A 139 -0.79 -12.26 2.28
CA ARG A 139 0.10 -13.42 2.20
C ARG A 139 0.81 -13.48 0.87
N VAL A 140 0.08 -13.29 -0.23
CA VAL A 140 0.68 -13.25 -1.57
C VAL A 140 1.70 -12.11 -1.65
N MET A 141 1.30 -10.91 -1.21
CA MET A 141 2.17 -9.74 -1.18
C MET A 141 3.48 -9.97 -0.44
N ARG A 142 3.43 -10.68 0.69
CA ARG A 142 4.60 -10.94 1.54
C ARG A 142 5.25 -12.30 1.29
N SER A 143 4.78 -13.02 0.27
CA SER A 143 5.21 -14.38 -0.09
C SER A 143 5.18 -15.35 1.11
N LEU A 144 4.13 -15.25 1.92
CA LEU A 144 3.87 -16.08 3.09
C LEU A 144 3.11 -17.36 2.71
N GLY A 145 3.27 -18.41 3.50
CA GLY A 145 2.48 -19.63 3.40
C GLY A 145 1.03 -19.41 3.80
N SER A 146 0.14 -20.31 3.34
CA SER A 146 -1.31 -20.22 3.59
C SER A 146 -1.70 -20.23 5.08
N MET A 147 -0.83 -20.76 5.94
CA MET A 147 -1.06 -20.89 7.38
C MET A 147 -0.27 -19.86 8.20
N ASP A 148 0.58 -19.07 7.56
CA ASP A 148 1.40 -18.10 8.27
C ASP A 148 0.54 -16.94 8.83
N PRO A 149 0.92 -16.39 10.00
CA PRO A 149 0.28 -15.21 10.55
C PRO A 149 0.52 -14.01 9.65
N VAL A 150 -0.50 -13.15 9.54
CA VAL A 150 -0.49 -11.95 8.72
C VAL A 150 -0.63 -10.74 9.63
N THR A 151 0.31 -9.81 9.53
CA THR A 151 0.23 -8.50 10.19
C THR A 151 -0.36 -7.47 9.24
N VAL A 152 -0.94 -6.40 9.77
CA VAL A 152 -1.38 -5.25 8.95
C VAL A 152 -0.46 -4.07 9.23
N ARG A 153 0.11 -3.52 8.18
CA ARG A 153 1.03 -2.36 8.24
C ARG A 153 0.26 -1.06 8.35
N GLU A 154 0.94 -0.02 8.80
CA GLU A 154 0.32 1.29 9.01
C GLU A 154 -0.26 1.86 7.71
N THR A 155 0.48 1.73 6.61
CA THR A 155 0.05 2.15 5.27
C THR A 155 -1.17 1.39 4.73
N GLU A 156 -1.47 0.20 5.27
CA GLU A 156 -2.62 -0.62 4.89
C GLU A 156 -3.86 -0.29 5.74
N LEU A 157 -3.67 0.20 6.97
CA LEU A 157 -4.77 0.45 7.91
C LEU A 157 -5.80 1.42 7.35
N GLN A 158 -5.38 2.48 6.65
CA GLN A 158 -6.31 3.48 6.14
C GLN A 158 -7.26 2.87 5.11
N ALA A 159 -6.72 2.10 4.16
CA ALA A 159 -7.50 1.48 3.11
C ALA A 159 -8.44 0.41 3.67
N ILE A 160 -7.94 -0.46 4.54
CA ILE A 160 -8.74 -1.50 5.20
C ILE A 160 -9.83 -0.86 6.06
N SER A 161 -9.47 0.15 6.86
CA SER A 161 -10.43 0.84 7.72
C SER A 161 -11.46 1.64 6.92
N SER A 162 -11.30 1.88 5.62
CA SER A 162 -12.35 2.53 4.82
C SER A 162 -13.49 1.58 4.47
N VAL A 163 -13.23 0.28 4.35
CA VAL A 163 -14.19 -0.73 3.87
C VAL A 163 -14.72 -1.67 4.96
N VAL A 164 -13.96 -1.91 6.03
CA VAL A 164 -14.38 -2.85 7.09
C VAL A 164 -15.53 -2.27 7.93
N ASP A 165 -16.56 -3.07 8.21
CA ASP A 165 -17.56 -2.69 9.22
C ASP A 165 -16.99 -2.88 10.64
N LEU A 166 -16.47 -1.81 11.22
CA LEU A 166 -15.89 -1.78 12.57
C LEU A 166 -16.92 -1.92 13.71
N ARG A 167 -18.22 -2.01 13.38
CA ARG A 167 -19.33 -2.24 14.32
C ARG A 167 -19.71 -3.72 14.42
N ASP A 168 -19.19 -4.58 13.54
CA ASP A 168 -19.45 -6.02 13.57
C ASP A 168 -18.90 -6.63 14.88
N PRO A 169 -19.78 -7.19 15.74
CA PRO A 169 -19.35 -7.78 17.02
C PRO A 169 -18.48 -9.04 16.83
N PHE A 170 -18.47 -9.64 15.64
CA PHE A 170 -17.68 -10.83 15.32
C PHE A 170 -16.36 -10.50 14.61
N LEU A 171 -16.05 -9.22 14.37
CA LEU A 171 -14.87 -8.82 13.61
C LEU A 171 -13.57 -9.37 14.21
N ALA A 172 -13.42 -9.35 15.54
CA ALA A 172 -12.24 -9.87 16.22
C ALA A 172 -12.01 -11.36 15.93
N ALA A 173 -13.07 -12.16 15.99
CA ALA A 173 -13.00 -13.59 15.68
C ALA A 173 -12.65 -13.83 14.20
N ARG A 174 -13.20 -13.04 13.26
CA ARG A 174 -12.87 -13.13 11.84
C ARG A 174 -11.42 -12.77 11.56
N ILE A 175 -10.92 -11.68 12.15
CA ILE A 175 -9.51 -11.28 12.07
C ILE A 175 -8.62 -12.40 12.61
N GLN A 176 -8.94 -12.96 13.77
CA GLN A 176 -8.18 -14.06 14.36
C GLN A 176 -8.08 -15.26 13.42
N ILE A 177 -9.22 -15.69 12.85
CA ILE A 177 -9.30 -16.85 11.96
C ILE A 177 -8.51 -16.59 10.68
N TRP A 178 -8.78 -15.50 9.98
CA TRP A 178 -8.25 -15.25 8.64
C TRP A 178 -6.80 -14.76 8.66
N MET A 179 -6.44 -13.92 9.63
CA MET A 179 -5.06 -13.42 9.79
C MET A 179 -4.18 -14.34 10.63
N ARG A 180 -4.73 -15.38 11.27
CA ARG A 180 -3.98 -16.36 12.09
C ARG A 180 -3.17 -15.72 13.22
N ILE A 181 -3.71 -14.68 13.85
CA ILE A 181 -3.09 -13.95 14.97
C ILE A 181 -3.78 -14.28 16.29
N SER A 182 -3.21 -13.87 17.43
CA SER A 182 -3.83 -14.10 18.73
C SER A 182 -5.09 -13.22 18.93
N PRO A 183 -5.99 -13.58 19.86
CA PRO A 183 -7.12 -12.72 20.23
C PRO A 183 -6.69 -11.30 20.60
N GLU A 184 -5.59 -11.16 21.35
CA GLU A 184 -5.07 -9.85 21.78
C GLU A 184 -4.59 -9.03 20.59
N ALA A 185 -3.87 -9.67 19.65
CA ALA A 185 -3.42 -9.03 18.43
C ALA A 185 -4.59 -8.63 17.53
N ALA A 186 -5.68 -9.41 17.48
CA ALA A 186 -6.88 -9.06 16.73
C ALA A 186 -7.59 -7.82 17.31
N GLU A 187 -7.75 -7.76 18.63
CA GLU A 187 -8.32 -6.58 19.31
C GLU A 187 -7.44 -5.34 19.11
N HIS A 188 -6.12 -5.49 19.22
CA HIS A 188 -5.18 -4.41 18.96
C HIS A 188 -5.27 -3.91 17.51
N LEU A 189 -5.45 -4.81 16.54
CA LEU A 189 -5.67 -4.42 15.15
C LEU A 189 -6.98 -3.66 14.97
N ILE A 190 -8.08 -4.07 15.60
CA ILE A 190 -9.35 -3.33 15.57
C ILE A 190 -9.18 -1.92 16.14
N TYR A 191 -8.46 -1.79 17.25
CA TYR A 191 -8.12 -0.48 17.81
C TYR A 191 -7.36 0.38 16.79
N ARG A 192 -6.33 -0.15 16.14
CA ARG A 192 -5.57 0.56 15.11
C ARG A 192 -6.42 0.96 13.91
N LEU A 193 -7.33 0.09 13.45
CA LEU A 193 -8.26 0.40 12.36
C LEU A 193 -9.25 1.51 12.72
N ARG A 194 -9.77 1.52 13.95
CA ARG A 194 -10.64 2.61 14.45
C ARG A 194 -9.88 3.93 14.48
N LYS A 195 -8.67 3.90 15.04
CA LYS A 195 -7.81 5.07 15.13
C LYS A 195 -7.48 5.65 13.75
N ALA A 196 -7.08 4.80 12.79
CA ALA A 196 -6.83 5.23 11.41
C ALA A 196 -8.07 5.90 10.78
N ARG A 197 -9.27 5.32 11.00
CA ARG A 197 -10.52 5.91 10.51
C ARG A 197 -10.81 7.29 11.15
N GLU A 198 -10.50 7.47 12.43
CA GLU A 198 -10.68 8.74 13.17
C GLU A 198 -9.68 9.82 12.72
N ASP A 199 -8.41 9.44 12.49
CA ASP A 199 -7.34 10.35 12.10
C ASP A 199 -7.51 10.89 10.66
N GLY A 200 -8.28 10.18 9.83
CA GLY A 200 -8.62 10.59 8.47
C GLY A 200 -7.41 10.61 7.50
N PRO A 201 -7.63 10.82 6.19
CA PRO A 201 -6.55 10.78 5.20
C PRO A 201 -5.51 11.91 5.36
N ALA A 202 -5.79 12.94 6.15
CA ALA A 202 -4.90 14.09 6.36
C ALA A 202 -3.70 13.78 7.27
N ALA A 203 -3.77 12.75 8.13
CA ALA A 203 -2.68 12.41 9.04
C ALA A 203 -1.57 11.57 8.39
N ALA A 204 -1.87 10.82 7.31
CA ALA A 204 -0.91 9.95 6.64
C ALA A 204 0.06 10.70 5.69
N LEU A 205 -0.29 11.92 5.29
CA LEU A 205 0.56 12.81 4.50
C LEU A 205 1.21 13.83 5.43
N GLY A 206 2.23 13.41 6.16
CA GLY A 206 3.06 14.29 6.98
C GLY A 206 3.43 15.56 6.22
N SER A 207 2.96 16.69 6.75
CA SER A 207 3.26 18.05 6.36
C SER A 207 4.76 18.31 6.42
N GLY A 208 5.41 18.16 5.27
CA GLY A 208 6.84 18.40 5.09
C GLY A 208 7.14 19.19 3.81
N VAL A 209 6.32 20.18 3.47
CA VAL A 209 6.74 21.24 2.55
C VAL A 209 7.03 22.48 3.40
N PRO A 210 8.30 22.85 3.63
CA PRO A 210 8.59 24.17 4.16
C PRO A 210 8.09 25.20 3.15
N SER A 211 7.14 26.03 3.58
CA SER A 211 6.71 27.21 2.84
C SER A 211 7.96 28.01 2.47
N ALA A 212 8.23 28.13 1.17
CA ALA A 212 9.23 29.04 0.65
C ALA A 212 8.78 30.47 1.04
N GLU A 213 9.49 31.09 1.97
CA GLU A 213 9.44 32.52 2.18
C GLU A 213 9.86 33.20 0.87
N THR A 214 8.90 33.86 0.23
CA THR A 214 9.16 34.82 -0.83
C THR A 214 9.86 36.03 -0.23
N THR A 215 11.20 36.03 -0.28
CA THR A 215 11.98 37.26 -0.20
C THR A 215 11.80 38.01 -1.51
N THR A 216 10.88 38.97 -1.51
CA THR A 216 10.81 40.00 -2.54
C THR A 216 11.87 41.04 -2.23
N GLU A 217 12.89 41.14 -3.08
CA GLU A 217 13.74 42.32 -3.20
C GLU A 217 12.91 43.53 -3.65
N ASN A 218 12.95 44.61 -2.86
CA ASN A 218 13.11 45.99 -3.32
C ASN A 218 13.40 46.92 -2.14
#